data_AF-A0A8R1WBD9-F1
#
_entry.id   AF-A0A8R1WBD9-F1
#
_cell.length_a   1.000
_cell.length_b   1.000
_cell.length_c   1.000
_cell.angle_alpha   90.00
_cell.angle_beta   90.00
_cell.angle_gamma   90.00
#
_symmetry.space_group_name_H-M   'P 1'
#
loop_
_entity.id
_entity.type
_entity.pdbx_description
1 polymer ?
#
loop_
_entity_poly.entity_id
_entity_poly.type
_entity_poly.pdbx_seq_one_letter_code
_entity_poly.pdbx_strand_id
1 'polypeptide(L)'
;MLPAYCAMMAITAHIIPHLGDGPLWPIKSWGEAEICKNYWWTNLLFISNFVEVDHQCLIMGWYLSCDIQFFVIGVIVVYVYTKNPKYGIALLGTIIGLSISVPFIITLLTGRDGMDKFPSTHLLLIRQVLLLKSYRPSYMRASPFFIGLASSFLVEKLKEKKVKFSQTVVHGGTFAILSFALWVQFYGVVFYARNRPYYPLEHALYSTIYHCTTAVVSAWVVISYFTSGYGLLEHLFHSRFIAIMGKLAYPILLVNITVMLTSQSSLRLPVYLSPKYAVGKTLILYGYKLTCTQ
;
A
#
# COMPACT_ATOMS: atom_id res chain seq x y z
N MET A 1 2.61 17.28 -2.37
CA MET A 1 2.26 15.99 -3.02
C MET A 1 2.04 16.20 -4.52
N LEU A 2 1.01 16.94 -4.93
CA LEU A 2 0.67 17.14 -6.35
C LEU A 2 1.83 17.68 -7.23
N PRO A 3 2.63 18.69 -6.83
CA PRO A 3 3.72 19.18 -7.69
C PRO A 3 4.77 18.12 -8.01
N ALA A 4 5.15 17.30 -7.01
CA ALA A 4 6.09 16.20 -7.21
C ALA A 4 5.49 15.10 -8.09
N TYR A 5 4.20 14.83 -7.98
CA TYR A 5 3.50 13.88 -8.83
C TYR A 5 3.48 14.32 -10.30
N CYS A 6 3.12 15.59 -10.55
CA CYS A 6 3.16 16.19 -11.89
C CYS A 6 4.58 16.21 -12.47
N ALA A 7 5.57 16.58 -11.66
CA ALA A 7 6.97 16.56 -12.08
C ALA A 7 7.41 15.15 -12.50
N MET A 8 7.05 14.11 -11.72
CA MET A 8 7.37 12.73 -12.08
C MET A 8 6.66 12.26 -13.35
N MET A 9 5.42 12.68 -13.58
CA MET A 9 4.75 12.40 -14.86
C MET A 9 5.49 13.05 -16.04
N ALA A 10 5.89 14.31 -15.90
CA ALA A 10 6.64 15.03 -16.94
C ALA A 10 8.03 14.41 -17.19
N ILE A 11 8.75 14.03 -16.12
CA ILE A 11 10.04 13.35 -16.20
C ILE A 11 9.89 12.02 -16.97
N THR A 12 8.88 11.21 -16.62
CA THR A 12 8.63 9.93 -17.29
C THR A 12 8.21 10.12 -18.75
N ALA A 13 7.39 11.12 -19.06
CA ALA A 13 6.93 11.39 -20.42
C ALA A 13 8.02 11.96 -21.34
N HIS A 14 8.89 12.84 -20.83
CA HIS A 14 9.75 13.67 -21.68
C HIS A 14 11.24 13.52 -21.43
N ILE A 15 11.69 13.08 -20.26
CA ILE A 15 13.13 13.00 -19.94
C ILE A 15 13.61 11.56 -20.06
N ILE A 16 12.91 10.62 -19.41
CA ILE A 16 13.31 9.21 -19.37
C ILE A 16 13.55 8.59 -20.75
N PRO A 17 12.75 8.84 -21.80
CA PRO A 17 13.01 8.28 -23.13
C PRO A 17 14.41 8.54 -23.67
N HIS A 18 15.07 9.62 -23.23
CA HIS A 18 16.37 10.06 -23.72
C HIS A 18 17.56 9.73 -22.81
N LEU A 19 17.33 9.11 -21.65
CA LEU A 19 18.38 8.84 -20.65
C LEU A 19 19.16 7.52 -20.87
N GLY A 20 18.78 6.69 -21.84
CA GLY A 20 19.38 5.38 -22.02
C GLY A 20 19.13 4.78 -23.40
N ASP A 21 19.89 3.73 -23.70
CA ASP A 21 19.99 3.08 -25.02
C ASP A 21 19.93 1.54 -24.93
N GLY A 22 19.41 1.00 -23.83
CA GLY A 22 19.34 -0.44 -23.61
C GLY A 22 18.41 -1.16 -24.59
N PRO A 23 18.61 -2.46 -24.83
CA PRO A 23 17.80 -3.22 -25.81
C PRO A 23 16.33 -3.33 -25.42
N LEU A 24 16.00 -3.19 -24.13
CA LEU A 24 14.62 -3.18 -23.62
C LEU A 24 14.03 -1.78 -23.48
N TRP A 25 14.81 -0.73 -23.76
CA TRP A 25 14.41 0.67 -23.62
C TRP A 25 13.23 1.06 -24.51
N PRO A 26 13.17 0.65 -25.80
CA PRO A 26 12.02 0.95 -26.65
C PRO A 26 10.72 0.32 -26.14
N ILE A 27 10.79 -0.90 -25.59
CA ILE A 27 9.60 -1.64 -25.16
C ILE A 27 9.09 -1.11 -23.82
N LYS A 28 9.99 -0.75 -22.91
CA LYS A 28 9.64 -0.32 -21.55
C LYS A 28 9.57 1.20 -21.42
N SER A 29 10.70 1.88 -21.56
CA SER A 29 10.81 3.32 -21.30
C SER A 29 9.99 4.15 -22.29
N TRP A 30 10.06 3.86 -23.60
CA TRP A 30 9.26 4.59 -24.59
C TRP A 30 7.77 4.27 -24.48
N GLY A 31 7.42 3.01 -24.21
CA GLY A 31 6.04 2.60 -23.95
C GLY A 31 5.41 3.37 -22.78
N GLU A 32 6.08 3.42 -21.63
CA GLU A 32 5.61 4.20 -20.47
C GLU A 32 5.49 5.70 -20.76
N ALA A 33 6.45 6.25 -21.49
CA ALA A 33 6.44 7.66 -21.84
C ALA A 33 5.26 8.03 -22.74
N GLU A 34 4.97 7.20 -23.73
CA GLU A 34 3.84 7.41 -24.64
C GLU A 34 2.50 7.32 -23.91
N ILE A 35 2.36 6.36 -23.01
CA ILE A 35 1.17 6.23 -22.16
C ILE A 35 1.02 7.48 -21.27
N CYS A 36 2.11 7.98 -20.71
CA CYS A 36 2.08 9.21 -19.93
C CYS A 36 1.72 10.45 -20.75
N LYS A 37 2.17 10.58 -22.01
CA LYS A 37 1.78 11.69 -22.88
C LYS A 37 0.29 11.69 -23.22
N ASN A 38 -0.31 10.51 -23.37
CA ASN A 38 -1.71 10.37 -23.79
C ASN A 38 -2.70 10.33 -22.61
N TYR A 39 -2.26 9.83 -21.43
CA TYR A 39 -3.16 9.53 -20.30
C TYR A 39 -2.77 10.23 -18.98
N TRP A 40 -1.88 11.23 -18.97
CA TRP A 40 -1.53 12.00 -17.75
C TRP A 40 -2.75 12.58 -17.03
N TRP A 41 -3.79 12.98 -17.76
CA TRP A 41 -4.99 13.59 -17.20
C TRP A 41 -5.72 12.66 -16.22
N THR A 42 -5.64 11.34 -16.41
CA THR A 42 -6.27 10.34 -15.54
C THR A 42 -5.71 10.37 -14.11
N ASN A 43 -4.43 10.70 -13.98
CA ASN A 43 -3.74 10.85 -12.71
C ASN A 43 -4.09 12.16 -12.01
N LEU A 44 -4.32 13.24 -12.74
CA LEU A 44 -4.73 14.53 -12.17
C LEU A 44 -6.17 14.53 -11.70
N LEU A 45 -7.04 13.80 -12.40
CA LEU A 45 -8.42 13.59 -11.98
C LEU A 45 -8.54 12.53 -10.86
N PHE A 46 -7.44 11.88 -10.46
CA PHE A 46 -7.42 10.82 -9.45
C PHE A 46 -8.39 9.65 -9.78
N ILE A 47 -8.46 9.28 -11.06
CA ILE A 47 -9.28 8.18 -11.58
C ILE A 47 -8.44 7.10 -12.27
N SER A 48 -7.12 7.14 -12.15
CA SER A 48 -6.25 6.20 -12.86
C SER A 48 -6.47 4.75 -12.42
N ASN A 49 -7.00 4.51 -11.23
CA ASN A 49 -7.45 3.19 -10.76
C ASN A 49 -8.64 2.60 -11.55
N PHE A 50 -9.45 3.43 -12.21
CA PHE A 50 -10.56 2.98 -13.06
C PHE A 50 -10.16 2.75 -14.52
N VAL A 51 -8.98 3.24 -14.89
CA VAL A 51 -8.42 3.08 -16.24
C VAL A 51 -7.73 1.72 -16.35
N GLU A 52 -7.80 1.13 -17.54
CA GLU A 52 -7.10 -0.13 -17.86
C GLU A 52 -5.59 0.03 -17.64
N VAL A 53 -4.90 -1.03 -17.17
CA VAL A 53 -3.45 -0.94 -16.82
C VAL A 53 -2.66 -0.38 -17.98
N ASP A 54 -2.96 -0.84 -19.19
CA ASP A 54 -2.25 -0.47 -20.42
C ASP A 54 -2.31 1.02 -20.73
N HIS A 55 -3.25 1.74 -20.12
CA HIS A 55 -3.45 3.19 -20.28
C HIS A 55 -3.13 3.99 -19.01
N GLN A 56 -2.55 3.37 -17.97
CA GLN A 56 -2.16 4.07 -16.74
C GLN A 56 -0.78 4.74 -16.91
N CYS A 57 -0.75 6.07 -16.84
CA CYS A 57 0.51 6.79 -16.63
C CYS A 57 0.99 6.58 -15.20
N LEU A 58 2.28 6.33 -14.99
CA LEU A 58 2.86 6.00 -13.67
C LEU A 58 2.07 4.88 -12.97
N ILE A 59 2.49 3.64 -13.13
CA ILE A 59 1.71 2.49 -12.64
C ILE A 59 1.51 2.39 -11.11
N MET A 60 2.07 3.27 -10.29
CA MET A 60 1.70 3.40 -8.85
C MET A 60 0.67 4.51 -8.60
N GLY A 61 0.33 5.28 -9.62
CA GLY A 61 -0.62 6.38 -9.57
C GLY A 61 -2.04 5.94 -9.20
N TRP A 62 -2.41 4.68 -9.46
CA TRP A 62 -3.70 4.14 -9.03
C TRP A 62 -3.82 4.14 -7.50
N TYR A 63 -2.72 3.93 -6.77
CA TYR A 63 -2.74 3.95 -5.30
C TYR A 63 -3.05 5.35 -4.78
N LEU A 64 -2.41 6.37 -5.36
CA LEU A 64 -2.67 7.76 -5.01
C LEU A 64 -4.11 8.17 -5.35
N SER A 65 -4.66 7.67 -6.46
CA SER A 65 -6.07 7.86 -6.81
C SER A 65 -7.01 7.28 -5.76
N CYS A 66 -6.73 6.07 -5.28
CA CYS A 66 -7.49 5.44 -4.19
C CYS A 66 -7.43 6.27 -2.90
N ASP A 67 -6.25 6.76 -2.51
CA ASP A 67 -6.08 7.55 -1.28
C ASP A 67 -6.90 8.84 -1.30
N ILE A 68 -6.93 9.56 -2.43
CA ILE A 68 -7.77 10.75 -2.58
C ILE A 68 -9.26 10.41 -2.54
N GLN A 69 -9.68 9.30 -3.17
CA GLN A 69 -11.06 8.84 -3.11
C GLN A 69 -11.47 8.50 -1.66
N PHE A 70 -10.61 7.80 -0.91
CA PHE A 70 -10.88 7.51 0.50
C PHE A 70 -10.88 8.76 1.36
N PHE A 71 -10.00 9.74 1.07
CA PHE A 71 -10.00 11.02 1.75
C PHE A 71 -11.33 11.75 1.60
N VAL A 72 -11.89 11.81 0.39
CA VAL A 72 -13.22 12.40 0.13
C VAL A 72 -14.30 11.68 0.94
N ILE A 73 -14.31 10.34 0.93
CA ILE A 73 -15.27 9.56 1.72
C ILE A 73 -15.07 9.80 3.22
N GLY A 74 -13.83 9.86 3.68
CA GLY A 74 -13.47 10.13 5.07
C GLY A 74 -13.98 11.49 5.55
N VAL A 75 -13.85 12.54 4.73
CA VAL A 75 -14.41 13.87 5.02
C VAL A 75 -15.94 13.81 5.15
N ILE A 76 -16.62 13.05 4.29
CA ILE A 76 -18.08 12.85 4.40
C ILE A 76 -18.43 12.15 5.71
N VAL A 77 -17.70 11.09 6.08
CA VAL A 77 -17.91 10.37 7.35
C VAL A 77 -17.72 11.29 8.55
N VAL A 78 -16.64 12.09 8.56
CA VAL A 78 -16.38 13.08 9.62
C VAL A 78 -17.49 14.14 9.67
N TYR A 79 -17.95 14.63 8.52
CA TYR A 79 -19.06 15.57 8.45
C TYR A 79 -20.35 14.99 9.05
N VAL A 80 -20.72 13.76 8.68
CA VAL A 80 -21.90 13.08 9.24
C VAL A 80 -21.72 12.85 10.76
N TYR A 81 -20.54 12.44 11.20
CA TYR A 81 -20.23 12.23 12.62
C TYR A 81 -20.36 13.51 13.45
N THR A 82 -19.85 14.65 12.96
CA THR A 82 -19.96 15.94 13.66
C THR A 82 -21.41 16.44 13.75
N LYS A 83 -22.28 16.10 12.78
CA LYS A 83 -23.71 16.41 12.84
C LYS A 83 -24.48 15.45 13.74
N ASN A 84 -24.20 14.15 13.66
CA ASN A 84 -24.80 13.15 14.52
C ASN A 84 -23.86 11.95 14.72
N PRO A 85 -23.32 11.76 15.95
CA PRO A 85 -22.30 10.76 16.20
C PRO A 85 -22.82 9.32 15.99
N LYS A 86 -24.11 9.05 16.25
CA LYS A 86 -24.69 7.72 16.04
C LYS A 86 -24.69 7.32 14.57
N TYR A 87 -25.11 8.24 13.69
CA TYR A 87 -25.10 8.00 12.25
C TYR A 87 -23.68 7.94 11.69
N GLY A 88 -22.76 8.79 12.19
CA GLY A 88 -21.34 8.73 11.78
C GLY A 88 -20.68 7.40 12.14
N ILE A 89 -20.88 6.90 13.36
CA ILE A 89 -20.36 5.59 13.79
C ILE A 89 -21.00 4.46 13.00
N ALA A 90 -22.32 4.50 12.77
CA ALA A 90 -23.01 3.49 11.96
C ALA A 90 -22.48 3.47 10.52
N LEU A 91 -22.34 4.64 9.89
CA LEU A 91 -21.79 4.78 8.53
C LEU A 91 -20.35 4.25 8.45
N LEU A 92 -19.49 4.63 9.39
CA LEU A 92 -18.12 4.14 9.45
C LEU A 92 -18.07 2.61 9.63
N GLY A 93 -18.89 2.07 10.53
CA GLY A 93 -19.01 0.63 10.76
C GLY A 93 -19.45 -0.12 9.51
N THR A 94 -20.44 0.41 8.78
CA THR A 94 -20.87 -0.15 7.50
C THR A 94 -19.74 -0.13 6.46
N ILE A 95 -19.02 0.98 6.33
CA ILE A 95 -17.91 1.08 5.37
C ILE A 95 -16.79 0.10 5.70
N ILE A 96 -16.42 -0.05 6.98
CA ILE A 96 -15.41 -1.03 7.43
C ILE A 96 -15.89 -2.47 7.19
N GLY A 97 -17.16 -2.76 7.48
CA GLY A 97 -17.75 -4.06 7.19
C GLY A 97 -17.67 -4.41 5.71
N LEU A 98 -18.08 -3.49 4.84
CA LEU A 98 -17.98 -3.66 3.38
C LEU A 98 -16.53 -3.80 2.92
N SER A 99 -15.59 -3.00 3.46
CA SER A 99 -14.19 -3.05 3.04
C SER A 99 -13.49 -4.37 3.41
N ILE A 100 -13.98 -5.08 4.43
CA ILE A 100 -13.49 -6.41 4.83
C ILE A 100 -14.21 -7.52 4.07
N SER A 101 -15.54 -7.42 3.94
CA SER A 101 -16.35 -8.46 3.29
C SER A 101 -16.14 -8.53 1.78
N VAL A 102 -15.96 -7.39 1.09
CA VAL A 102 -15.79 -7.37 -0.37
C VAL A 102 -14.53 -8.13 -0.84
N PRO A 103 -13.31 -7.88 -0.30
CA PRO A 103 -12.13 -8.68 -0.65
C PRO A 103 -12.30 -10.16 -0.32
N PHE A 104 -12.93 -10.48 0.82
CA PHE A 104 -13.18 -11.87 1.23
C PHE A 104 -14.08 -12.59 0.22
N ILE A 105 -15.23 -12.02 -0.10
CA ILE A 105 -16.23 -12.59 -1.02
C ILE A 105 -15.62 -12.74 -2.42
N ILE A 106 -14.95 -11.70 -2.93
CA ILE A 106 -14.35 -11.78 -4.25
C ILE A 106 -13.29 -12.88 -4.28
N THR A 107 -12.42 -12.96 -3.27
CA THR A 107 -11.37 -13.99 -3.23
C THR A 107 -11.96 -15.40 -3.21
N LEU A 108 -13.03 -15.60 -2.44
CA LEU A 108 -13.72 -16.88 -2.33
C LEU A 108 -14.41 -17.30 -3.64
N LEU A 109 -15.09 -16.37 -4.31
CA LEU A 109 -15.86 -16.66 -5.53
C LEU A 109 -15.00 -16.76 -6.79
N THR A 110 -13.94 -15.97 -6.90
CA THR A 110 -13.10 -15.96 -8.11
C THR A 110 -11.99 -17.01 -8.07
N GLY A 111 -11.81 -17.73 -6.95
CA GLY A 111 -10.74 -18.70 -6.80
C GLY A 111 -9.33 -18.08 -6.92
N ARG A 112 -9.17 -16.81 -6.53
CA ARG A 112 -7.87 -16.13 -6.63
C ARG A 112 -6.96 -16.52 -5.46
N ASP A 113 -5.65 -16.38 -5.64
CA ASP A 113 -4.72 -16.56 -4.54
C ASP A 113 -4.89 -15.44 -3.49
N GLY A 114 -4.92 -15.81 -2.22
CA GLY A 114 -4.95 -14.88 -1.09
C GLY A 114 -3.75 -13.92 -1.02
N MET A 115 -2.67 -14.23 -1.75
CA MET A 115 -1.52 -13.37 -1.94
C MET A 115 -1.18 -13.34 -3.43
N ASP A 116 -1.01 -12.14 -3.99
CA ASP A 116 -0.60 -11.99 -5.38
C ASP A 116 0.81 -12.60 -5.57
N LYS A 117 0.86 -13.69 -6.34
CA LYS A 117 2.13 -14.33 -6.70
C LYS A 117 2.84 -13.44 -7.72
N PHE A 118 4.14 -13.25 -7.52
CA PHE A 118 5.03 -12.58 -8.45
C PHE A 118 5.91 -13.64 -9.11
N PRO A 119 5.51 -14.25 -10.25
CA PRO A 119 6.32 -15.29 -10.86
C PRO A 119 7.60 -14.65 -11.41
N SER A 120 8.73 -15.32 -11.19
CA SER A 120 10.07 -14.80 -11.46
C SER A 120 10.31 -14.46 -12.94
N THR A 121 9.61 -15.14 -13.87
CA THR A 121 9.61 -14.85 -15.31
C THR A 121 8.94 -13.53 -15.69
N HIS A 122 8.01 -13.03 -14.89
CA HIS A 122 7.30 -11.76 -15.14
C HIS A 122 8.00 -10.55 -14.52
N LEU A 123 9.11 -10.73 -13.79
CA LEU A 123 9.91 -9.62 -13.27
C LEU A 123 10.44 -8.70 -14.39
N LEU A 124 10.50 -9.21 -15.62
CA LEU A 124 10.90 -8.48 -16.81
C LEU A 124 9.77 -7.65 -17.45
N LEU A 125 8.51 -7.83 -17.07
CA LEU A 125 7.37 -7.02 -17.53
C LEU A 125 6.53 -6.59 -16.32
N ILE A 126 6.96 -5.52 -15.66
CA ILE A 126 6.30 -4.95 -14.47
C ILE A 126 4.80 -4.69 -14.74
N ARG A 127 4.42 -4.24 -15.94
CA ARG A 127 3.02 -4.10 -16.33
C ARG A 127 2.23 -5.41 -16.30
N GLN A 128 2.82 -6.52 -16.76
CA GLN A 128 2.13 -7.82 -16.74
C GLN A 128 1.95 -8.40 -15.33
N VAL A 129 2.80 -8.01 -14.39
CA VAL A 129 2.65 -8.34 -12.97
C VAL A 129 1.53 -7.51 -12.32
N LEU A 130 1.43 -6.22 -12.67
CA LEU A 130 0.35 -5.32 -12.21
C LEU A 130 -0.96 -5.48 -13.01
N LEU A 131 -0.98 -6.31 -14.06
CA LEU A 131 -2.17 -6.75 -14.81
C LEU A 131 -3.08 -7.70 -14.02
N LEU A 132 -2.76 -8.03 -12.77
CA LEU A 132 -3.74 -8.61 -11.85
C LEU A 132 -4.88 -7.61 -11.68
N LYS A 133 -5.90 -7.74 -12.54
CA LYS A 133 -7.16 -6.97 -12.58
C LYS A 133 -7.83 -6.92 -11.19
N SER A 134 -7.48 -7.87 -10.32
CA SER A 134 -7.95 -8.02 -8.94
C SER A 134 -7.17 -7.23 -7.87
N TYR A 135 -5.93 -6.76 -8.12
CA TYR A 135 -5.10 -6.07 -7.11
C TYR A 135 -5.41 -4.57 -6.98
N ARG A 136 -5.89 -3.97 -8.07
CA ARG A 136 -6.02 -2.51 -8.25
C ARG A 136 -7.29 -1.86 -7.66
N PRO A 137 -8.46 -2.51 -7.57
CA PRO A 137 -9.67 -1.80 -7.21
C PRO A 137 -9.63 -1.23 -5.79
N SER A 138 -10.08 0.02 -5.61
CA SER A 138 -10.05 0.73 -4.32
C SER A 138 -10.74 -0.07 -3.21
N TYR A 139 -11.87 -0.72 -3.53
CA TYR A 139 -12.63 -1.54 -2.58
C TYR A 139 -11.87 -2.77 -2.05
N MET A 140 -10.77 -3.19 -2.68
CA MET A 140 -9.95 -4.29 -2.20
C MET A 140 -9.00 -3.89 -1.06
N ARG A 141 -8.77 -2.59 -0.86
CA ARG A 141 -7.73 -2.06 0.03
C ARG A 141 -8.20 -0.91 0.91
N ALA A 142 -9.51 -0.73 1.04
CA ALA A 142 -10.11 0.37 1.81
C ALA A 142 -9.95 0.19 3.34
N SER A 143 -9.83 -1.04 3.85
CA SER A 143 -9.86 -1.33 5.29
C SER A 143 -8.85 -0.56 6.13
N PRO A 144 -7.55 -0.45 5.76
CA PRO A 144 -6.57 0.26 6.57
C PRO A 144 -6.89 1.74 6.75
N PHE A 145 -7.40 2.40 5.71
CA PHE A 145 -7.76 3.82 5.77
C PHE A 145 -8.90 4.05 6.78
N PHE A 146 -9.98 3.29 6.69
CA PHE A 146 -11.14 3.47 7.57
C PHE A 146 -10.91 2.95 8.99
N ILE A 147 -10.05 1.95 9.20
CA ILE A 147 -9.56 1.57 10.54
C ILE A 147 -8.73 2.70 11.14
N GLY A 148 -7.88 3.36 10.34
CA GLY A 148 -7.16 4.56 10.74
C GLY A 148 -8.13 5.67 11.19
N LEU A 149 -9.17 5.95 10.38
CA LEU A 149 -10.20 6.92 10.74
C LEU A 149 -10.94 6.53 12.05
N ALA A 150 -11.32 5.26 12.21
CA ALA A 150 -11.93 4.77 13.44
C ALA A 150 -11.03 4.93 14.66
N SER A 151 -9.72 4.65 14.52
CA SER A 151 -8.76 4.83 15.60
C SER A 151 -8.62 6.29 16.01
N SER A 152 -8.74 7.23 15.07
CA SER A 152 -8.72 8.67 15.39
C SER A 152 -9.92 9.09 16.27
N PHE A 153 -11.14 8.62 15.96
CA PHE A 153 -12.32 8.87 16.79
C PHE A 153 -12.20 8.21 18.17
N LEU A 154 -11.61 7.02 18.25
CA LEU A 154 -11.34 6.36 19.52
C LEU A 154 -10.35 7.17 20.36
N VAL A 155 -9.27 7.67 19.75
CA VAL A 155 -8.28 8.52 20.43
C VAL A 155 -8.92 9.79 21.00
N GLU A 156 -9.78 10.46 20.23
CA GLU A 156 -10.51 11.64 20.70
C GLU A 156 -11.33 11.33 21.97
N LYS A 157 -12.08 10.22 21.96
CA LYS A 157 -12.88 9.78 23.12
C LYS A 157 -12.02 9.37 24.31
N LEU A 158 -10.88 8.72 24.08
CA LEU A 158 -9.94 8.36 25.16
C LEU A 158 -9.29 9.60 25.78
N LYS A 159 -8.98 10.62 24.97
CA LYS A 159 -8.48 11.91 25.45
C LYS A 159 -9.52 12.66 26.28
N GLU A 160 -10.77 12.73 25.81
CA GLU A 160 -11.89 13.32 26.57
C GLU A 160 -12.04 12.66 27.96
N LYS A 161 -11.93 11.32 28.00
CA LYS A 161 -12.02 10.54 29.24
C LYS A 161 -10.73 10.50 30.07
N LYS A 162 -9.65 11.16 29.61
CA LYS A 162 -8.32 11.18 30.24
C LYS A 162 -7.77 9.79 30.56
N VAL A 163 -8.06 8.80 29.72
CA VAL A 163 -7.57 7.43 29.91
C VAL A 163 -6.08 7.38 29.59
N LYS A 164 -5.29 6.83 30.53
CA LYS A 164 -3.87 6.56 30.34
C LYS A 164 -3.59 5.09 30.60
N PHE A 165 -2.84 4.47 29.70
CA PHE A 165 -2.35 3.11 29.82
C PHE A 165 -1.00 3.12 30.55
N SER A 166 -0.73 2.04 31.30
CA SER A 166 0.59 1.81 31.89
C SER A 166 1.61 1.50 30.80
N GLN A 167 2.88 1.88 31.01
CA GLN A 167 3.96 1.61 30.04
C GLN A 167 4.15 0.11 29.77
N THR A 168 3.90 -0.76 30.75
CA THR A 168 3.92 -2.22 30.55
C THR A 168 2.85 -2.67 29.57
N VAL A 169 1.66 -2.06 29.60
CA VAL A 169 0.55 -2.37 28.68
C VAL A 169 0.87 -1.86 27.27
N VAL A 170 1.44 -0.66 27.16
CA VAL A 170 1.83 -0.07 25.87
C VAL A 170 2.91 -0.93 25.20
N HIS A 171 4.00 -1.24 25.90
CA HIS A 171 5.09 -2.04 25.33
C HIS A 171 4.69 -3.50 25.10
N GLY A 172 4.00 -4.12 26.08
CA GLY A 172 3.51 -5.50 25.95
C GLY A 172 2.50 -5.66 24.82
N GLY A 173 1.55 -4.73 24.70
CA GLY A 173 0.59 -4.71 23.61
C GLY A 173 1.24 -4.46 22.26
N THR A 174 2.22 -3.54 22.20
CA THR A 174 2.97 -3.28 20.95
C THR A 174 3.73 -4.53 20.51
N PHE A 175 4.42 -5.21 21.43
CA PHE A 175 5.15 -6.45 21.14
C PHE A 175 4.20 -7.58 20.69
N ALA A 176 3.08 -7.77 21.38
CA ALA A 176 2.11 -8.81 21.04
C ALA A 176 1.48 -8.58 19.66
N ILE A 177 1.02 -7.35 19.39
CA ILE A 177 0.39 -6.99 18.11
C ILE A 177 1.40 -7.07 16.96
N LEU A 178 2.63 -6.59 17.15
CA LEU A 178 3.68 -6.71 16.13
C LEU A 178 4.05 -8.17 15.87
N SER A 179 4.19 -9.00 16.92
CA SER A 179 4.52 -10.42 16.76
C SER A 179 3.42 -11.16 15.99
N PHE A 180 2.15 -10.90 16.33
CA PHE A 180 1.03 -11.48 15.60
C PHE A 180 0.97 -11.00 14.15
N ALA A 181 1.16 -9.69 13.92
CA ALA A 181 1.17 -9.14 12.57
C ALA A 181 2.31 -9.74 11.72
N LEU A 182 3.51 -9.87 12.28
CA LEU A 182 4.63 -10.51 11.61
C LEU A 182 4.33 -11.97 11.29
N TRP A 183 3.76 -12.72 12.25
CA TRP A 183 3.38 -14.12 12.03
C TRP A 183 2.40 -14.28 10.87
N VAL A 184 1.37 -13.42 10.79
CA VAL A 184 0.44 -13.39 9.65
C VAL A 184 1.19 -13.07 8.35
N GLN A 185 2.05 -12.05 8.32
CA GLN A 185 2.76 -11.70 7.09
C GLN A 185 3.71 -12.80 6.62
N PHE A 186 4.38 -13.50 7.54
CA PHE A 186 5.25 -14.63 7.22
C PHE A 186 4.49 -15.87 6.76
N TYR A 187 3.25 -16.06 7.21
CA TYR A 187 2.39 -17.14 6.70
C TYR A 187 2.17 -17.04 5.18
N GLY A 188 2.26 -15.83 4.61
CA GLY A 188 2.19 -15.60 3.17
C GLY A 188 3.15 -16.45 2.32
N VAL A 189 4.29 -16.83 2.88
CA VAL A 189 5.30 -17.68 2.22
C VAL A 189 4.72 -19.03 1.80
N VAL A 190 3.74 -19.55 2.55
CA VAL A 190 3.08 -20.83 2.25
C VAL A 190 2.38 -20.81 0.88
N PHE A 191 1.88 -19.64 0.44
CA PHE A 191 1.22 -19.51 -0.86
C PHE A 191 2.18 -19.59 -2.05
N TYR A 192 3.50 -19.48 -1.85
CA TYR A 192 4.50 -19.65 -2.91
C TYR A 192 4.87 -21.11 -3.18
N ALA A 193 4.40 -22.06 -2.36
CA ALA A 193 4.66 -23.47 -2.57
C ALA A 193 3.99 -23.99 -3.86
N ARG A 194 4.77 -24.54 -4.79
CA ARG A 194 4.31 -24.92 -6.14
C ARG A 194 3.33 -26.11 -6.17
N ASN A 195 3.43 -27.04 -5.22
CA ASN A 195 2.65 -28.29 -5.22
C ASN A 195 1.58 -28.33 -4.12
N ARG A 196 0.99 -27.19 -3.78
CA ARG A 196 -0.01 -27.10 -2.70
C ARG A 196 -1.43 -27.20 -3.26
N PRO A 197 -2.32 -28.00 -2.65
CA PRO A 197 -3.75 -27.96 -2.98
C PRO A 197 -4.35 -26.58 -2.67
N TYR A 198 -5.25 -26.12 -3.54
CA TYR A 198 -5.91 -24.83 -3.41
C TYR A 198 -7.08 -24.92 -2.42
N TYR A 199 -7.01 -24.16 -1.32
CA TYR A 199 -8.06 -24.10 -0.30
C TYR A 199 -8.74 -22.71 -0.32
N PRO A 200 -9.94 -22.58 -0.94
CA PRO A 200 -10.56 -21.27 -1.19
C PRO A 200 -10.75 -20.42 0.08
N LEU A 201 -11.19 -21.04 1.17
CA LEU A 201 -11.44 -20.36 2.44
C LEU A 201 -10.16 -19.76 3.03
N GLU A 202 -9.05 -20.51 2.96
CA GLU A 202 -7.77 -20.07 3.48
C GLU A 202 -7.25 -18.85 2.71
N HIS A 203 -7.34 -18.88 1.38
CA HIS A 203 -6.96 -17.74 0.54
C HIS A 203 -7.82 -16.50 0.83
N ALA A 204 -9.14 -16.68 0.98
CA ALA A 204 -10.06 -15.58 1.30
C ALA A 204 -9.78 -14.95 2.67
N LEU A 205 -9.58 -15.78 3.69
CA LEU A 205 -9.21 -15.33 5.03
C LEU A 205 -7.88 -14.61 5.02
N TYR A 206 -6.85 -15.20 4.42
CA TYR A 206 -5.53 -14.61 4.36
C TYR A 206 -5.54 -13.25 3.65
N SER A 207 -6.19 -13.15 2.47
CA SER A 207 -6.31 -11.91 1.70
C SER A 207 -6.91 -10.76 2.51
N THR A 208 -7.75 -11.07 3.49
CA THR A 208 -8.44 -10.06 4.30
C THR A 208 -7.63 -9.72 5.55
N ILE A 209 -7.15 -10.76 6.25
CA ILE A 209 -6.42 -10.61 7.51
C ILE A 209 -5.09 -9.88 7.29
N TYR A 210 -4.34 -10.18 6.23
CA TYR A 210 -3.04 -9.55 6.01
C TYR A 210 -3.13 -8.02 5.82
N HIS A 211 -4.23 -7.52 5.26
CA HIS A 211 -4.49 -6.09 5.12
C HIS A 211 -4.88 -5.45 6.46
N CYS A 212 -5.70 -6.15 7.24
CA CYS A 212 -6.15 -5.68 8.55
C CYS A 212 -5.02 -5.68 9.59
N THR A 213 -4.05 -6.61 9.54
CA THR A 213 -2.97 -6.65 10.53
C THR A 213 -2.12 -5.39 10.52
N THR A 214 -1.75 -4.87 9.35
CA THR A 214 -1.00 -3.61 9.23
C THR A 214 -1.82 -2.41 9.75
N ALA A 215 -3.13 -2.43 9.55
CA ALA A 215 -4.04 -1.40 10.06
C ALA A 215 -4.16 -1.44 11.60
N VAL A 216 -4.21 -2.64 12.19
CA VAL A 216 -4.29 -2.82 13.65
C VAL A 216 -2.98 -2.38 14.32
N VAL A 217 -1.82 -2.71 13.74
CA VAL A 217 -0.52 -2.25 14.23
C VAL A 217 -0.47 -0.73 14.28
N SER A 218 -0.80 -0.06 13.17
CA SER A 218 -0.78 1.41 13.09
C SER A 218 -1.80 2.04 14.04
N ALA A 219 -3.03 1.51 14.11
CA ALA A 219 -4.05 1.97 15.06
C ALA A 219 -3.58 1.88 16.52
N TRP A 220 -2.96 0.76 16.92
CA TRP A 220 -2.44 0.60 18.28
C TRP A 220 -1.34 1.59 18.62
N VAL A 221 -0.40 1.81 17.69
CA VAL A 221 0.68 2.79 17.86
C VAL A 221 0.11 4.20 18.02
N VAL A 222 -0.84 4.60 17.17
CA VAL A 222 -1.50 5.91 17.24
C VAL A 222 -2.25 6.07 18.57
N ILE A 223 -3.02 5.06 18.98
CA ILE A 223 -3.77 5.09 20.24
C ILE A 223 -2.83 5.23 21.44
N SER A 224 -1.78 4.42 21.49
CA SER A 224 -0.82 4.41 22.59
C SER A 224 -0.03 5.73 22.66
N TYR A 225 0.43 6.24 21.51
CA TYR A 225 1.18 7.48 21.41
C TYR A 225 0.35 8.68 21.91
N PHE A 226 -0.90 8.82 21.46
CA PHE A 226 -1.72 9.98 21.79
C PHE A 226 -2.42 9.94 23.16
N THR A 227 -2.48 8.78 23.83
CA THR A 227 -3.08 8.65 25.17
C THR A 227 -2.04 8.67 26.28
N SER A 228 -0.98 7.89 26.12
CA SER A 228 -0.08 7.53 27.22
C SER A 228 1.38 7.88 26.94
N GLY A 229 1.73 8.11 25.67
CA GLY A 229 3.10 8.25 25.22
C GLY A 229 3.87 6.93 25.26
N TYR A 230 4.99 6.88 24.54
CA TYR A 230 5.84 5.69 24.41
C TYR A 230 7.08 5.75 25.31
N GLY A 231 7.11 6.66 26.28
CA GLY A 231 8.22 6.82 27.22
C GLY A 231 9.54 7.11 26.50
N LEU A 232 10.57 6.30 26.73
CA LEU A 232 11.90 6.48 26.11
C LEU A 232 11.87 6.47 24.57
N LEU A 233 10.96 5.69 23.96
CA LEU A 233 10.81 5.62 22.52
C LEU A 233 10.22 6.91 21.92
N GLU A 234 9.63 7.78 22.74
CA GLU A 234 9.13 9.08 22.29
C GLU A 234 10.25 9.99 21.79
N HIS A 235 11.45 9.90 22.36
CA HIS A 235 12.62 10.63 21.86
C HIS A 235 13.02 10.15 20.45
N LEU A 236 12.88 8.85 20.18
CA LEU A 236 13.11 8.29 18.86
C LEU A 236 12.06 8.82 17.86
N PHE A 237 10.77 8.76 18.21
CA PHE A 237 9.68 9.23 17.35
C PHE A 237 9.74 10.73 17.04
N HIS A 238 10.18 11.56 17.99
CA HIS A 238 10.38 13.00 17.77
C HIS A 238 11.70 13.36 17.07
N SER A 239 12.57 12.38 16.80
CA SER A 239 13.84 12.66 16.16
C SER A 239 13.65 13.28 14.77
N ARG A 240 14.48 14.28 14.46
CA ARG A 240 14.50 14.93 13.13
C ARG A 240 14.71 13.92 12.01
N PHE A 241 15.42 12.82 12.29
CA PHE A 241 15.65 11.73 11.34
C PHE A 241 14.34 11.06 10.91
N ILE A 242 13.48 10.66 11.87
CA ILE A 242 12.19 10.04 11.54
C ILE A 242 11.28 11.00 10.79
N ALA A 243 11.27 12.28 11.18
CA ALA A 243 10.52 13.31 10.44
C ALA A 243 11.00 13.48 8.99
N ILE A 244 12.31 13.37 8.74
CA ILE A 244 12.88 13.40 7.38
C ILE A 244 12.48 12.14 6.60
N MET A 245 12.59 10.96 7.20
CA MET A 245 12.20 9.70 6.58
C MET A 245 10.72 9.70 6.17
N GLY A 246 9.83 10.19 7.03
CA GLY A 246 8.41 10.33 6.69
C GLY A 246 8.17 11.28 5.51
N LYS A 247 8.91 12.38 5.40
CA LYS A 247 8.81 13.31 4.26
C LYS A 247 9.35 12.71 2.95
N LEU A 248 10.35 11.82 3.04
CA LEU A 248 10.96 11.17 1.88
C LEU A 248 10.18 9.96 1.38
N ALA A 249 9.32 9.35 2.21
CA ALA A 249 8.53 8.17 1.85
C ALA A 249 7.72 8.40 0.55
N TYR A 250 7.08 9.56 0.40
CA TYR A 250 6.27 9.87 -0.78
C TYR A 250 7.09 10.07 -2.07
N PRO A 251 8.15 10.91 -2.11
CA PRO A 251 9.05 10.97 -3.26
C PRO A 251 9.65 9.61 -3.62
N ILE A 252 10.04 8.80 -2.63
CA ILE A 252 10.56 7.46 -2.85
C ILE A 252 9.51 6.58 -3.53
N LEU A 253 8.25 6.60 -3.06
CA LEU A 253 7.14 5.86 -3.67
C LEU A 253 6.98 6.22 -5.16
N LEU A 254 7.03 7.50 -5.50
CA LEU A 254 6.87 7.97 -6.88
C LEU A 254 8.04 7.57 -7.79
N VAL A 255 9.26 7.62 -7.27
CA VAL A 255 10.48 7.37 -8.05
C VAL A 255 10.80 5.89 -8.18
N ASN A 256 10.43 5.07 -7.19
CA ASN A 256 10.84 3.67 -7.06
C ASN A 256 10.56 2.84 -8.32
N ILE A 257 9.31 2.85 -8.80
CA ILE A 257 8.93 2.02 -9.96
C ILE A 257 9.60 2.51 -11.23
N THR A 258 9.69 3.82 -11.39
CA THR A 258 10.37 4.46 -12.52
C THR A 258 11.84 4.07 -12.58
N VAL A 259 12.54 4.08 -11.43
CA VAL A 259 13.95 3.63 -11.34
C VAL A 259 14.10 2.14 -11.59
N MET A 260 13.17 1.31 -11.08
CA MET A 260 13.20 -0.12 -11.38
C MET A 260 12.98 -0.40 -12.87
N LEU A 261 12.07 0.32 -13.51
CA LEU A 261 11.81 0.22 -14.95
C LEU A 261 13.04 0.65 -15.76
N THR A 262 13.66 1.79 -15.47
CA THR A 262 14.85 2.25 -16.20
C THR A 262 16.03 1.30 -15.99
N SER A 263 16.28 0.84 -14.75
CA SER A 263 17.30 -0.16 -14.45
C SER A 263 17.12 -1.45 -15.25
N GLN A 264 15.88 -1.94 -15.35
CA GLN A 264 15.59 -3.14 -16.14
C GLN A 264 15.69 -2.88 -17.65
N SER A 265 15.39 -1.66 -18.09
CA SER A 265 15.42 -1.28 -19.51
C SER A 265 16.84 -1.20 -20.05
N SER A 266 17.81 -0.89 -19.18
CA SER A 266 19.24 -0.87 -19.48
C SER A 266 19.91 -2.25 -19.47
N LEU A 267 19.21 -3.33 -19.08
CA LEU A 267 19.81 -4.67 -19.04
C LEU A 267 20.16 -5.15 -20.46
N ARG A 268 21.44 -5.47 -20.67
CA ARG A 268 21.97 -5.99 -21.95
C ARG A 268 22.20 -7.50 -21.94
N LEU A 269 22.25 -8.12 -20.77
CA LEU A 269 22.47 -9.55 -20.58
C LEU A 269 21.31 -10.18 -19.81
N PRO A 270 20.94 -11.45 -20.09
CA PRO A 270 19.93 -12.15 -19.31
C PRO A 270 20.41 -12.32 -17.86
N VAL A 271 19.56 -11.93 -16.92
CA VAL A 271 19.85 -12.06 -15.49
C VAL A 271 19.42 -13.44 -15.02
N TYR A 272 20.38 -14.29 -14.64
CA TYR A 272 20.08 -15.54 -13.96
C TYR A 272 19.61 -15.25 -12.53
N LEU A 273 18.37 -15.63 -12.22
CA LEU A 273 17.75 -15.47 -10.91
C LEU A 273 18.37 -16.46 -9.90
N SER A 274 19.51 -16.10 -9.33
CA SER A 274 20.05 -16.78 -8.15
C SER A 274 19.20 -16.45 -6.91
N PRO A 275 19.03 -17.37 -5.95
CA PRO A 275 18.34 -17.09 -4.68
C PRO A 275 18.84 -15.82 -3.98
N LYS A 276 20.14 -15.54 -4.06
CA LYS A 276 20.76 -14.32 -3.49
C LYS A 276 20.29 -13.03 -4.22
N TYR A 277 20.11 -13.12 -5.54
CA TYR A 277 19.64 -12.00 -6.37
C TYR A 277 18.14 -11.74 -6.16
N ALA A 278 17.36 -12.82 -5.99
CA ALA A 278 15.94 -12.74 -5.64
C ALA A 278 15.74 -12.15 -4.24
N VAL A 279 16.50 -12.59 -3.23
CA VAL A 279 16.43 -12.06 -1.86
C VAL A 279 16.82 -10.59 -1.82
N GLY A 280 17.87 -10.17 -2.54
CA GLY A 280 18.28 -8.76 -2.62
C GLY A 280 17.20 -7.82 -3.21
N LYS A 281 16.58 -8.19 -4.33
CA LYS A 281 15.47 -7.39 -4.91
C LYS A 281 14.15 -7.55 -4.15
N THR A 282 13.92 -8.69 -3.51
CA THR A 282 12.71 -8.93 -2.69
C THR A 282 12.79 -8.20 -1.37
N LEU A 283 13.95 -8.09 -0.71
CA LEU A 283 14.15 -7.21 0.45
C LEU A 283 13.98 -5.72 0.09
N ILE A 284 14.35 -5.32 -1.13
CA ILE A 284 14.04 -3.98 -1.65
C ILE A 284 12.54 -3.85 -1.94
N LEU A 285 11.85 -4.86 -2.46
CA LEU A 285 10.39 -4.77 -2.69
C LEU A 285 9.58 -4.83 -1.38
N TYR A 286 9.93 -5.69 -0.42
CA TYR A 286 9.24 -5.87 0.86
C TYR A 286 9.65 -4.82 1.89
N GLY A 287 10.93 -4.45 1.95
CA GLY A 287 11.42 -3.35 2.80
C GLY A 287 10.70 -2.05 2.47
N TYR A 288 10.47 -1.77 1.19
CA TYR A 288 9.76 -0.57 0.74
C TYR A 288 8.24 -0.68 0.89
N LYS A 289 7.66 -1.88 0.78
CA LYS A 289 6.23 -2.11 1.08
C LYS A 289 5.90 -1.87 2.56
N LEU A 290 6.85 -2.13 3.46
CA LEU A 290 6.78 -1.78 4.89
C LEU A 290 7.02 -0.29 5.15
N THR A 291 7.87 0.39 4.36
CA THR A 291 8.12 1.83 4.52
C THR A 291 6.99 2.72 3.96
N CYS A 292 6.24 2.25 2.96
CA CYS A 292 5.10 2.99 2.38
C CYS A 292 3.78 2.79 3.14
N THR A 293 3.78 2.02 4.23
CA THR A 293 2.65 1.89 5.16
C THR A 293 2.85 2.67 6.47
N GLN A 294 3.83 3.58 6.49
CA GLN A 294 3.94 4.68 7.48
C GLN A 294 3.55 5.99 6.81
#